data_AF-A0A177A5L6-F1
#
_entry.id   AF-A0A177A5L6-F1
#
_cell.length_a   1.000
_cell.length_b   1.000
_cell.length_c   1.000
_cell.angle_alpha   90.00
_cell.angle_beta   90.00
_cell.angle_gamma   90.00
#
_symmetry.space_group_name_H-M   'P 1'
#
loop_
_entity.id
_entity.type
_entity.pdbx_description
1 polymer ?
#
loop_
_entity_poly.entity_id
_entity_poly.type
_entity_poly.pdbx_seq_one_letter_code
_entity_poly.pdbx_strand_id
1 'polypeptide(L)'
;MMAEELRVFKSSLIFKLLTFVYISHHAYQATCQHYEVKAEDPLERFQTYKTVNEVWDEKACKYVIEEQHQPEEKVDGLDQYVFIERRRISWYLLPTNSTCQRKFPVKKTEVPVIYIDIKSKLLRDTLRVILAQAPEISLNEESLSVERNFLFHYLPDLEASRKWNHVDPQDSIIPEHIALLINHIHLSYKETEVRLASLLKTGEITYDLLPFLFKPNGLVYTTCRGTKKPRCIRFESGEAKTSTTGVDYFHIKGKYLEFDGKVLGKAPIETAILGFCGSRTINSLEAFPLQYHEAEESMRETLVKCGRKFCFSLIGTQHRHYRGKAFQMKKNKPIEIFINSRIMVDAAMFQELNPNYTRPSIFKSTNSIDLWLFGDTTSSNKLDESAMESSVNLDALTDEDLLICSPTVLGFSLNDKLWLEFAVADISGISWNESLFNQLAIPYKSKKLIEALTTSQSSGKTKYTFDDFVEGKGRGLIMLLYGPPGVGKTMTAEGLSEHLERPLYTVSAGNLSKDAKLLEAQLCEMFEVAEKWKALLLLDEADDFLCKRSHDSNHNSLVSVFLRKLEYYKGIMLLTTNRIKNAVRSAHAIASSDGTHLCYSHLETVLEVGKEFENDFRGSGEMANMLSYA
;
A
#
# COMPACT_ATOMS: atom_id res chain seq x y z
N MET A 1 -17.19 -40.94 -8.18
CA MET A 1 -16.80 -39.74 -7.40
C MET A 1 -15.29 -39.52 -7.35
N MET A 2 -14.47 -40.11 -6.46
CA MET A 2 -13.01 -39.83 -6.44
C MET A 2 -12.26 -40.15 -7.76
N ALA A 3 -12.71 -41.16 -8.51
CA ALA A 3 -12.12 -41.50 -9.82
C ALA A 3 -12.55 -40.55 -10.96
N GLU A 4 -13.66 -39.82 -10.80
CA GLU A 4 -14.11 -38.79 -11.75
C GLU A 4 -13.42 -37.45 -11.49
N GLU A 5 -13.20 -37.08 -10.22
CA GLU A 5 -12.45 -35.87 -9.86
C GLU A 5 -10.97 -35.95 -10.28
N LEU A 6 -10.33 -37.12 -10.15
CA LEU A 6 -8.98 -37.38 -10.69
C LEU A 6 -8.92 -37.34 -12.23
N ARG A 7 -10.02 -37.64 -12.91
CA ARG A 7 -10.14 -37.51 -14.38
C ARG A 7 -10.27 -36.05 -14.80
N VAL A 8 -11.04 -35.24 -14.07
CA VAL A 8 -11.21 -33.81 -14.32
C VAL A 8 -9.92 -33.03 -13.99
N PHE A 9 -9.18 -33.42 -12.96
CA PHE A 9 -7.89 -32.82 -12.62
C PHE A 9 -6.80 -33.17 -13.63
N LYS A 10 -6.73 -34.43 -14.08
CA LYS A 10 -5.84 -34.83 -15.19
C LYS A 10 -6.26 -34.17 -16.50
N SER A 11 -7.55 -34.01 -16.79
CA SER A 11 -7.98 -33.32 -18.01
C SER A 11 -7.67 -31.84 -17.95
N SER A 12 -7.74 -31.17 -16.80
CA SER A 12 -7.37 -29.75 -16.65
C SER A 12 -5.86 -29.52 -16.82
N LEU A 13 -5.01 -30.41 -16.26
CA LEU A 13 -3.57 -30.35 -16.44
C LEU A 13 -3.18 -30.65 -17.90
N ILE A 14 -3.82 -31.65 -18.53
CA ILE A 14 -3.64 -31.98 -19.95
C ILE A 14 -4.16 -30.86 -20.85
N PHE A 15 -5.26 -30.19 -20.49
CA PHE A 15 -5.80 -29.06 -21.25
C PHE A 15 -4.91 -27.84 -21.11
N LYS A 16 -4.35 -27.55 -19.92
CA LYS A 16 -3.32 -26.51 -19.74
C LYS A 16 -2.05 -26.82 -20.53
N LEU A 17 -1.58 -28.08 -20.52
CA LEU A 17 -0.46 -28.54 -21.35
C LEU A 17 -0.76 -28.42 -22.85
N LEU A 18 -1.97 -28.81 -23.31
CA LEU A 18 -2.38 -28.72 -24.71
C LEU A 18 -2.57 -27.27 -25.15
N THR A 19 -3.14 -26.41 -24.29
CA THR A 19 -3.31 -24.99 -24.59
C THR A 19 -1.97 -24.27 -24.60
N PHE A 20 -1.04 -24.65 -23.71
CA PHE A 20 0.34 -24.17 -23.72
C PHE A 20 1.06 -24.63 -24.99
N VAL A 21 0.98 -25.92 -25.35
CA VAL A 21 1.55 -26.44 -26.62
C VAL A 21 0.93 -25.73 -27.83
N TYR A 22 -0.38 -25.45 -27.83
CA TYR A 22 -1.07 -24.78 -28.93
C TYR A 22 -0.70 -23.29 -29.05
N ILE A 23 -0.60 -22.57 -27.93
CA ILE A 23 -0.16 -21.17 -27.89
C ILE A 23 1.32 -21.06 -28.23
N SER A 24 2.17 -21.97 -27.72
CA SER A 24 3.60 -22.04 -28.07
C SER A 24 3.80 -22.39 -29.54
N HIS A 25 2.97 -23.27 -30.12
CA HIS A 25 3.02 -23.61 -31.54
C HIS A 25 2.61 -22.43 -32.43
N HIS A 26 1.57 -21.68 -32.05
CA HIS A 26 1.17 -20.47 -32.78
C HIS A 26 2.14 -19.29 -32.59
N ALA A 27 2.73 -19.13 -31.41
CA ALA A 27 3.74 -18.10 -31.14
C ALA A 27 5.04 -18.38 -31.90
N TYR A 28 5.44 -19.64 -31.99
CA TYR A 28 6.56 -20.10 -32.82
C TYR A 28 6.28 -19.89 -34.32
N GLN A 29 5.08 -20.25 -34.81
CA GLN A 29 4.70 -19.98 -36.20
C GLN A 29 4.62 -18.48 -36.54
N ALA A 30 4.17 -17.64 -35.60
CA ALA A 30 4.07 -16.19 -35.80
C ALA A 30 5.46 -15.50 -35.82
N THR A 31 6.44 -16.02 -35.07
CA THR A 31 7.82 -15.52 -35.10
C THR A 31 8.58 -16.00 -36.35
N CYS A 32 8.25 -17.17 -36.90
CA CYS A 32 8.84 -17.67 -38.14
C CYS A 32 8.33 -16.99 -39.43
N GLN A 33 7.17 -16.32 -39.43
CA GLN A 33 6.57 -15.72 -40.64
C GLN A 33 7.19 -14.38 -41.11
N HIS A 34 8.22 -13.87 -40.43
CA HIS A 34 8.87 -12.59 -40.79
C HIS A 34 10.34 -12.67 -41.17
N TYR A 35 10.84 -13.85 -41.54
CA TYR A 35 12.22 -14.00 -42.00
C TYR A 35 12.31 -14.69 -43.37
N GLU A 36 12.59 -13.90 -44.41
CA GLU A 36 13.16 -14.43 -45.66
C GLU A 36 14.56 -14.98 -45.38
N VAL A 37 14.71 -16.30 -45.51
CA VAL A 37 15.97 -17.01 -45.32
C VAL A 37 16.92 -16.73 -46.48
N LYS A 38 18.03 -16.05 -46.21
CA LYS A 38 19.21 -16.08 -47.08
C LYS A 38 20.00 -17.36 -46.78
N ALA A 39 20.34 -18.08 -47.85
CA ALA A 39 20.97 -19.39 -47.80
C ALA A 39 22.42 -19.36 -47.30
N GLU A 40 22.80 -20.48 -46.68
CA GLU A 40 24.15 -21.01 -46.40
C GLU A 40 24.94 -20.42 -45.22
N ASP A 41 24.86 -21.10 -44.06
CA ASP A 41 26.01 -21.34 -43.18
C ASP A 41 26.10 -22.85 -42.85
N PRO A 42 27.29 -23.47 -42.88
CA PRO A 42 27.46 -24.90 -42.64
C PRO A 42 27.22 -25.26 -41.17
N LEU A 43 26.72 -26.47 -40.91
CA LEU A 43 26.49 -27.04 -39.57
C LEU A 43 27.72 -26.90 -38.65
N GLU A 44 27.76 -25.85 -37.83
CA GLU A 44 28.77 -25.65 -36.81
C GLU A 44 28.66 -26.75 -35.75
N ARG A 45 29.66 -27.63 -35.69
CA ARG A 45 29.82 -28.58 -34.59
C ARG A 45 30.29 -27.80 -33.35
N PHE A 46 29.34 -27.33 -32.53
CA PHE A 46 29.65 -26.73 -31.23
C PHE A 46 30.40 -27.73 -30.33
N GLN A 47 31.40 -27.25 -29.59
CA GLN A 47 31.96 -27.95 -28.43
C GLN A 47 30.99 -27.86 -27.24
N THR A 48 31.05 -28.80 -26.29
CA THR A 48 30.02 -28.99 -25.26
C THR A 48 29.76 -27.75 -24.39
N TYR A 49 30.67 -27.40 -23.48
CA TYR A 49 30.66 -26.14 -22.72
C TYR A 49 32.06 -25.84 -22.16
N LYS A 50 32.37 -24.56 -21.89
CA LYS A 50 33.61 -24.14 -21.20
C LYS A 50 33.26 -23.46 -19.88
N THR A 51 34.05 -23.71 -18.84
CA THR A 51 33.97 -22.97 -17.57
C THR A 51 35.09 -21.94 -17.53
N VAL A 52 34.77 -20.70 -17.17
CA VAL A 52 35.73 -19.58 -17.06
C VAL A 52 35.56 -18.84 -15.73
N ASN A 53 36.66 -18.40 -15.13
CA ASN A 53 36.64 -17.54 -13.96
C ASN A 53 36.73 -16.07 -14.38
N GLU A 54 35.91 -15.23 -13.78
CA GLU A 54 35.92 -13.80 -14.00
C GLU A 54 36.25 -13.05 -12.69
N VAL A 55 37.24 -12.18 -12.78
CA VAL A 55 37.66 -11.29 -11.69
C VAL A 55 37.32 -9.86 -12.07
N TRP A 56 36.85 -9.09 -11.10
CA TRP A 56 36.56 -7.68 -11.32
C TRP A 56 37.86 -6.89 -11.47
N ASP A 57 38.02 -6.20 -12.60
CA ASP A 57 39.10 -5.25 -12.82
C ASP A 57 38.65 -3.84 -12.39
N GLU A 58 39.24 -3.34 -11.30
CA GLU A 58 38.95 -2.01 -10.75
C GLU A 58 39.29 -0.86 -11.71
N LYS A 59 40.28 -1.05 -12.60
CA LYS A 59 40.70 0.00 -13.54
C LYS A 59 39.76 0.08 -14.75
N ALA A 60 39.27 -1.07 -15.19
CA ALA A 60 38.39 -1.17 -16.35
C ALA A 60 36.89 -1.12 -15.97
N CYS A 61 36.56 -1.13 -14.67
CA CYS A 61 35.21 -1.19 -14.13
C CYS A 61 34.37 -2.32 -14.78
N LYS A 62 34.99 -3.47 -15.04
CA LYS A 62 34.35 -4.64 -15.67
C LYS A 62 34.97 -5.94 -15.20
N TYR A 63 34.22 -7.03 -15.33
CA TYR A 63 34.75 -8.39 -15.13
C TYR A 63 35.63 -8.80 -16.32
N VAL A 64 36.80 -9.37 -16.04
CA VAL A 64 37.79 -9.85 -17.01
C VAL A 64 38.07 -11.33 -16.73
N ILE A 65 38.24 -12.14 -17.78
CA ILE A 65 38.50 -13.58 -17.65
C ILE A 65 39.92 -13.76 -17.09
N GLU A 66 40.07 -14.55 -16.03
CA GLU A 66 41.34 -14.78 -15.32
C GLU A 66 42.44 -15.34 -16.24
N GLU A 67 42.05 -16.18 -17.22
CA GLU A 67 42.94 -16.77 -18.24
C GLU A 67 43.56 -15.71 -19.19
N GLN A 68 43.06 -14.47 -19.23
CA GLN A 68 43.58 -13.38 -20.09
C GLN A 68 44.91 -12.77 -19.60
N HIS A 69 45.51 -13.28 -18.51
CA HIS A 69 46.90 -12.97 -18.12
C HIS A 69 47.94 -13.86 -18.83
N GLN A 70 47.53 -14.78 -19.70
CA GLN A 70 48.43 -15.45 -20.65
C GLN A 70 48.31 -14.80 -22.04
N PRO A 71 49.42 -14.46 -22.74
CA PRO A 71 49.37 -13.54 -23.88
C PRO A 71 48.79 -14.08 -25.21
N GLU A 72 48.19 -15.27 -25.26
CA GLU A 72 47.96 -15.96 -26.55
C GLU A 72 46.55 -16.53 -26.85
N GLU A 73 45.52 -16.31 -26.02
CA GLU A 73 44.14 -16.69 -26.40
C GLU A 73 43.27 -15.46 -26.71
N LYS A 74 43.03 -15.22 -28.00
CA LYS A 74 42.10 -14.20 -28.51
C LYS A 74 40.65 -14.51 -28.08
N VAL A 75 39.89 -13.43 -27.91
CA VAL A 75 38.46 -13.38 -27.58
C VAL A 75 37.57 -14.16 -28.57
N ASP A 76 38.07 -14.49 -29.76
CA ASP A 76 37.34 -15.17 -30.86
C ASP A 76 37.11 -16.69 -30.65
N GLY A 77 37.67 -17.31 -29.60
CA GLY A 77 37.60 -18.77 -29.39
C GLY A 77 36.45 -19.28 -28.50
N LEU A 78 35.59 -18.40 -28.00
CA LEU A 78 34.56 -18.75 -27.01
C LEU A 78 33.17 -19.00 -27.63
N ASP A 79 32.92 -18.52 -28.84
CA ASP A 79 31.63 -18.71 -29.53
C ASP A 79 31.43 -20.13 -30.09
N GLN A 80 32.50 -20.94 -30.11
CA GLN A 80 32.45 -22.34 -30.54
C GLN A 80 31.77 -23.29 -29.54
N TYR A 81 31.39 -22.85 -28.34
CA TYR A 81 30.75 -23.68 -27.31
C TYR A 81 29.23 -23.50 -27.30
N VAL A 82 28.46 -24.50 -26.84
CA VAL A 82 26.99 -24.34 -26.70
C VAL A 82 26.64 -23.27 -25.67
N PHE A 83 27.33 -23.29 -24.53
CA PHE A 83 27.27 -22.24 -23.50
C PHE A 83 28.58 -22.15 -22.71
N ILE A 84 28.74 -21.06 -21.96
CA ILE A 84 29.90 -20.78 -21.11
C ILE A 84 29.43 -20.60 -19.67
N GLU A 85 30.00 -21.37 -18.75
CA GLU A 85 29.82 -21.20 -17.30
C GLU A 85 30.81 -20.13 -16.81
N ARG A 86 30.33 -18.93 -16.53
CA ARG A 86 31.12 -17.81 -16.00
C ARG A 86 31.00 -17.76 -14.47
N ARG A 87 32.11 -18.00 -13.77
CA ARG A 87 32.20 -17.89 -12.30
C ARG A 87 32.68 -16.50 -11.92
N ARG A 88 31.75 -15.64 -11.49
CA ARG A 88 32.05 -14.27 -11.06
C ARG A 88 32.31 -14.25 -9.57
N ILE A 89 33.54 -13.97 -9.17
CA ILE A 89 33.88 -13.76 -7.77
C ILE A 89 33.57 -12.30 -7.43
N SER A 90 32.47 -12.07 -6.73
CA SER A 90 32.15 -10.73 -6.24
C SER A 90 32.88 -10.48 -4.93
N TRP A 91 33.63 -9.38 -4.87
CA TRP A 91 34.27 -8.89 -3.65
C TRP A 91 33.24 -8.10 -2.87
N TYR A 92 32.89 -8.55 -1.67
CA TYR A 92 32.16 -7.72 -0.70
C TYR A 92 33.01 -7.52 0.54
N LEU A 93 33.04 -6.29 1.05
CA LEU A 93 33.61 -5.96 2.36
C LEU A 93 32.60 -6.37 3.43
N LEU A 94 32.86 -7.44 4.18
CA LEU A 94 32.11 -7.74 5.39
C LEU A 94 32.64 -6.84 6.54
N PRO A 95 31.80 -6.09 7.26
CA PRO A 95 32.17 -5.58 8.58
C PRO A 95 32.22 -6.76 9.55
N THR A 96 33.39 -7.06 10.09
CA THR A 96 33.55 -8.14 11.08
C THR A 96 33.03 -7.69 12.44
N ASN A 97 32.15 -8.50 13.04
CA ASN A 97 31.81 -8.41 14.46
C ASN A 97 33.06 -8.70 15.30
N SER A 98 33.59 -7.70 16.00
CA SER A 98 34.35 -7.95 17.23
C SER A 98 34.35 -6.73 18.15
N THR A 99 33.99 -6.95 19.40
CA THR A 99 34.11 -6.05 20.55
C THR A 99 35.56 -5.74 20.96
N CYS A 100 36.54 -5.92 20.08
CA CYS A 100 37.95 -5.73 20.41
C CYS A 100 38.65 -4.85 19.37
N GLN A 101 39.01 -3.63 19.78
CA GLN A 101 39.92 -2.75 19.06
C GLN A 101 41.27 -3.43 18.87
N ARG A 102 41.51 -4.06 17.72
CA ARG A 102 42.84 -4.29 17.12
C ARG A 102 42.66 -4.49 15.61
N LYS A 103 43.33 -3.65 14.81
CA LYS A 103 43.50 -3.81 13.35
C LYS A 103 43.95 -5.25 13.05
N PHE A 104 43.41 -5.89 12.00
CA PHE A 104 43.83 -7.10 11.22
C PHE A 104 42.67 -8.09 10.99
N PRO A 105 42.73 -8.98 9.96
CA PRO A 105 42.52 -8.78 8.52
C PRO A 105 41.07 -9.12 8.07
N VAL A 106 40.69 -8.65 6.87
CA VAL A 106 39.40 -8.89 6.20
C VAL A 106 39.17 -10.39 5.96
N LYS A 107 38.09 -10.97 6.51
CA LYS A 107 37.68 -12.34 6.18
C LYS A 107 36.92 -12.30 4.83
N LYS A 108 37.58 -12.77 3.78
CA LYS A 108 37.03 -12.96 2.43
C LYS A 108 36.18 -14.23 2.43
N THR A 109 34.91 -14.15 2.05
CA THR A 109 34.13 -15.34 1.70
C THR A 109 33.90 -15.35 0.19
N GLU A 110 34.51 -16.35 -0.47
CA GLU A 110 34.53 -16.57 -1.90
C GLU A 110 33.36 -17.47 -2.30
N VAL A 111 32.16 -16.93 -2.46
CA VAL A 111 31.09 -17.67 -3.14
C VAL A 111 30.92 -17.07 -4.53
N PRO A 112 31.47 -17.71 -5.58
CA PRO A 112 31.30 -17.22 -6.94
C PRO A 112 29.82 -17.29 -7.33
N VAL A 113 29.29 -16.19 -7.86
CA VAL A 113 27.98 -16.20 -8.53
C VAL A 113 28.22 -16.73 -9.94
N ILE A 114 27.48 -17.78 -10.31
CA ILE A 114 27.72 -18.52 -11.55
C ILE A 114 26.65 -18.17 -12.56
N TYR A 115 27.08 -17.65 -13.71
CA TYR A 115 26.24 -17.31 -14.84
C TYR A 115 26.46 -18.30 -15.99
N ILE A 116 25.40 -18.63 -16.71
CA ILE A 116 25.43 -19.44 -17.91
C ILE A 116 25.17 -18.51 -19.10
N ASP A 117 26.21 -18.27 -19.90
CA ASP A 117 26.17 -17.46 -21.13
C ASP A 117 25.88 -18.36 -22.32
N ILE A 118 24.68 -18.23 -22.89
CA ILE A 118 24.15 -19.10 -23.94
C ILE A 118 24.60 -18.59 -25.32
N LYS A 119 25.44 -19.36 -25.98
CA LYS A 119 25.99 -19.04 -27.31
C LYS A 119 25.16 -19.63 -28.45
N SER A 120 24.66 -20.85 -28.28
CA SER A 120 23.78 -21.49 -29.27
C SER A 120 22.48 -20.69 -29.46
N LYS A 121 22.26 -20.19 -30.67
CA LYS A 121 21.06 -19.41 -31.04
C LYS A 121 19.76 -20.19 -30.79
N LEU A 122 19.72 -21.46 -31.18
CA LEU A 122 18.53 -22.30 -31.01
C LEU A 122 18.18 -22.57 -29.53
N LEU A 123 19.20 -22.81 -28.70
CA LEU A 123 19.03 -22.96 -27.25
C LEU A 123 18.55 -21.65 -26.62
N ARG A 124 19.09 -20.52 -27.09
CA ARG A 124 18.69 -19.18 -26.64
C ARG A 124 17.22 -18.91 -26.94
N ASP A 125 16.77 -19.18 -28.16
CA ASP A 125 15.38 -18.95 -28.56
C ASP A 125 14.41 -19.86 -27.78
N THR A 126 14.81 -21.11 -27.51
CA THR A 126 14.04 -22.00 -26.62
C THR A 126 13.95 -21.44 -25.20
N LEU A 127 15.08 -20.98 -24.64
CA LEU A 127 15.11 -20.37 -23.31
C LEU A 127 14.29 -19.08 -23.24
N ARG A 128 14.24 -18.28 -24.31
CA ARG A 128 13.37 -17.10 -24.38
C ARG A 128 11.89 -17.47 -24.24
N VAL A 129 11.46 -18.62 -24.77
CA VAL A 129 10.08 -19.09 -24.61
C VAL A 129 9.83 -19.57 -23.18
N ILE A 130 10.73 -20.37 -22.61
CA ILE A 130 10.59 -20.92 -21.24
C ILE A 130 10.63 -19.80 -20.19
N LEU A 131 11.53 -18.84 -20.39
CA LEU A 131 11.79 -17.72 -19.50
C LEU A 131 10.96 -16.48 -19.87
N ALA A 132 10.00 -16.58 -20.80
CA ALA A 132 9.18 -15.45 -21.27
C ALA A 132 8.44 -14.72 -20.13
N GLN A 133 8.12 -15.43 -19.04
CA GLN A 133 7.46 -14.87 -17.86
C GLN A 133 8.43 -14.52 -16.73
N ALA A 134 9.75 -14.68 -16.91
CA ALA A 134 10.76 -14.33 -15.93
C ALA A 134 11.02 -12.82 -15.96
N PRO A 135 10.71 -12.06 -14.89
CA PRO A 135 10.84 -10.60 -14.90
C PRO A 135 12.30 -10.09 -14.88
N GLU A 136 13.27 -10.94 -14.55
CA GLU A 136 14.66 -10.54 -14.25
C GLU A 136 15.64 -10.72 -15.41
N ILE A 137 15.18 -11.24 -16.55
CA ILE A 137 16.05 -11.57 -17.68
C ILE A 137 15.70 -10.67 -18.86
N SER A 138 16.70 -9.91 -19.32
CA SER A 138 16.63 -9.21 -20.59
C SER A 138 16.68 -10.21 -21.74
N LEU A 139 15.52 -10.62 -22.23
CA LEU A 139 15.41 -11.58 -23.35
C LEU A 139 15.80 -10.95 -24.69
N ASN A 140 15.87 -9.62 -24.76
CA ASN A 140 16.09 -8.87 -26.00
C ASN A 140 17.59 -8.72 -26.37
N GLU A 141 18.50 -9.07 -25.46
CA GLU A 141 19.94 -8.97 -25.73
C GLU A 141 20.39 -10.03 -26.74
N GLU A 142 21.37 -9.66 -27.58
CA GLU A 142 22.04 -10.56 -28.53
C GLU A 142 22.84 -11.67 -27.83
N SER A 143 23.08 -11.56 -26.52
CA SER A 143 23.70 -12.58 -25.68
C SER A 143 22.82 -12.81 -24.46
N LEU A 144 22.32 -14.04 -24.28
CA LEU A 144 21.50 -14.41 -23.12
C LEU A 144 22.41 -14.98 -22.02
N SER A 145 22.52 -14.28 -20.90
CA SER A 145 23.25 -14.74 -19.71
C SER A 145 22.29 -14.88 -18.54
N VAL A 146 22.26 -16.06 -17.92
CA VAL A 146 21.30 -16.37 -16.84
C VAL A 146 22.04 -16.94 -15.64
N GLU A 147 21.68 -16.52 -14.43
CA GLU A 147 22.26 -17.12 -13.22
C GLU A 147 21.90 -18.62 -13.12
N ARG A 148 22.87 -19.46 -12.76
CA ARG A 148 22.69 -20.91 -12.68
C ARG A 148 21.66 -21.33 -11.62
N ASN A 149 21.57 -20.63 -10.49
CA ASN A 149 20.54 -20.87 -9.46
C ASN A 149 19.14 -20.58 -10.00
N PHE A 150 19.00 -19.57 -10.86
CA PHE A 150 17.72 -19.24 -11.48
C PHE A 150 17.25 -20.36 -12.42
N LEU A 151 18.16 -20.90 -13.24
CA LEU A 151 17.86 -22.01 -14.16
C LEU A 151 17.43 -23.30 -13.45
N PHE A 152 17.88 -23.54 -12.21
CA PHE A 152 17.46 -24.68 -11.41
C PHE A 152 15.93 -24.75 -11.26
N HIS A 153 15.26 -23.61 -11.07
CA HIS A 153 13.81 -23.53 -10.90
C HIS A 153 13.00 -23.87 -12.16
N TYR A 154 13.65 -23.82 -13.33
CA TYR A 154 13.05 -24.10 -14.64
C TYR A 154 13.45 -25.48 -15.18
N LEU A 155 14.17 -26.31 -14.41
CA LEU A 155 14.50 -27.69 -14.80
C LEU A 155 13.28 -28.50 -15.29
N PRO A 156 12.11 -28.48 -14.63
CA PRO A 156 10.94 -29.21 -15.14
C PRO A 156 10.45 -28.70 -16.50
N ASP A 157 10.51 -27.38 -16.72
CA ASP A 157 10.08 -26.74 -17.96
C ASP A 157 11.09 -27.02 -19.09
N LEU A 158 12.39 -27.07 -18.77
CA LEU A 158 13.46 -27.49 -19.66
C LEU A 158 13.35 -28.98 -20.03
N GLU A 159 12.99 -29.84 -19.09
CA GLU A 159 12.76 -31.26 -19.37
C GLU A 159 11.54 -31.48 -20.26
N ALA A 160 10.48 -30.69 -20.05
CA ALA A 160 9.29 -30.71 -20.88
C ALA A 160 9.58 -30.24 -22.31
N SER A 161 10.47 -29.25 -22.50
CA SER A 161 10.81 -28.72 -23.83
C SER A 161 11.53 -29.72 -24.73
N ARG A 162 12.15 -30.77 -24.17
CA ARG A 162 12.70 -31.89 -24.96
C ARG A 162 11.66 -32.60 -25.82
N LYS A 163 10.37 -32.47 -25.50
CA LYS A 163 9.26 -33.10 -26.23
C LYS A 163 8.61 -32.18 -27.26
N TRP A 164 9.13 -30.99 -27.47
CA TRP A 164 8.57 -30.06 -28.45
C TRP A 164 8.79 -30.59 -29.87
N ASN A 165 7.74 -30.55 -30.69
CA ASN A 165 7.84 -30.93 -32.09
C ASN A 165 8.57 -29.82 -32.84
N HIS A 166 9.81 -30.09 -33.20
CA HIS A 166 10.60 -29.21 -34.01
C HIS A 166 10.20 -29.31 -35.49
N VAL A 167 9.94 -28.17 -36.13
CA VAL A 167 9.35 -28.11 -37.48
C VAL A 167 10.43 -28.15 -38.56
N ASP A 168 11.65 -27.72 -38.23
CA ASP A 168 12.76 -27.60 -39.19
C ASP A 168 13.78 -28.75 -39.03
N PRO A 169 14.34 -29.34 -40.11
CA PRO A 169 15.36 -30.39 -40.00
C PRO A 169 16.64 -29.95 -39.27
N GLN A 170 16.94 -28.64 -39.25
CA GLN A 170 18.06 -28.06 -38.50
C GLN A 170 17.85 -28.09 -36.97
N ASP A 171 16.61 -28.22 -36.51
CA ASP A 171 16.28 -28.26 -35.09
C ASP A 171 16.59 -29.62 -34.42
N SER A 172 17.05 -30.63 -35.18
CA SER A 172 17.40 -31.95 -34.62
C SER A 172 18.49 -31.89 -33.52
N ILE A 173 19.28 -30.81 -33.50
CA ILE A 173 20.35 -30.56 -32.53
C ILE A 173 19.82 -29.94 -31.22
N ILE A 174 18.63 -29.32 -31.24
CA ILE A 174 18.06 -28.61 -30.08
C ILE A 174 17.86 -29.53 -28.86
N PRO A 175 17.28 -30.74 -29.00
CA PRO A 175 17.16 -31.66 -27.87
C PRO A 175 18.51 -32.03 -27.26
N GLU A 176 19.58 -32.11 -28.06
CA GLU A 176 20.94 -32.40 -27.58
C GLU A 176 21.51 -31.24 -26.77
N HIS A 177 21.38 -30.00 -27.26
CA HIS A 177 21.83 -28.80 -26.54
C HIS A 177 21.07 -28.57 -25.23
N ILE A 178 19.74 -28.78 -25.24
CA ILE A 178 18.90 -28.71 -24.04
C ILE A 178 19.29 -29.83 -23.06
N ALA A 179 19.54 -31.05 -23.56
CA ALA A 179 19.95 -32.16 -22.71
C ALA A 179 21.30 -31.89 -22.04
N LEU A 180 22.23 -31.28 -22.75
CA LEU A 180 23.54 -30.89 -22.26
C LEU A 180 23.42 -29.87 -21.10
N LEU A 181 22.59 -28.82 -21.28
CA LEU A 181 22.34 -27.83 -20.23
C LEU A 181 21.68 -28.46 -18.98
N ILE A 182 20.64 -29.27 -19.18
CA ILE A 182 19.95 -29.96 -18.07
C ILE A 182 20.91 -30.88 -17.31
N ASN A 183 21.71 -31.67 -18.01
CA ASN A 183 22.68 -32.57 -17.39
C ASN A 183 23.72 -31.79 -16.59
N HIS A 184 24.20 -30.65 -17.11
CA HIS A 184 25.13 -29.79 -16.41
C HIS A 184 24.53 -29.23 -15.10
N ILE A 185 23.28 -28.76 -15.13
CA ILE A 185 22.59 -28.24 -13.93
C ILE A 185 22.36 -29.37 -12.92
N HIS A 186 21.84 -30.53 -13.35
CA HIS A 186 21.63 -31.71 -12.49
C HIS A 186 22.93 -32.16 -11.82
N LEU A 187 24.03 -32.26 -12.58
CA LEU A 187 25.33 -32.62 -12.02
C LEU A 187 25.82 -31.59 -11.00
N SER A 188 25.55 -30.29 -11.24
CA SER A 188 25.95 -29.20 -10.35
C SER A 188 25.16 -29.16 -9.04
N TYR A 189 23.89 -29.58 -9.04
CA TYR A 189 23.00 -29.53 -7.86
C TYR A 189 22.62 -30.90 -7.30
N LYS A 190 23.23 -32.00 -7.77
CA LYS A 190 22.88 -33.37 -7.35
C LYS A 190 22.78 -33.54 -5.83
N GLU A 191 23.77 -33.06 -5.09
CA GLU A 191 23.78 -33.14 -3.62
C GLU A 191 22.71 -32.24 -2.99
N THR A 192 22.54 -31.03 -3.54
CA THR A 192 21.52 -30.06 -3.14
C THR A 192 20.11 -30.63 -3.33
N GLU A 193 19.82 -31.27 -4.46
CA GLU A 193 18.53 -31.89 -4.76
C GLU A 193 18.20 -33.01 -3.79
N VAL A 194 19.15 -33.91 -3.53
CA VAL A 194 18.96 -35.02 -2.59
C VAL A 194 18.65 -34.48 -1.18
N ARG A 195 19.41 -33.47 -0.74
CA ARG A 195 19.22 -32.86 0.58
C ARG A 195 17.91 -32.07 0.67
N LEU A 196 17.60 -31.27 -0.34
CA LEU A 196 16.35 -30.50 -0.43
C LEU A 196 15.15 -31.45 -0.43
N ALA A 197 15.13 -32.47 -1.29
CA ALA A 197 14.04 -33.44 -1.35
C ALA A 197 13.85 -34.20 -0.02
N SER A 198 14.94 -34.49 0.71
CA SER A 198 14.86 -35.10 2.04
C SER A 198 14.20 -34.18 3.08
N LEU A 199 14.55 -32.89 3.08
CA LEU A 199 14.02 -31.92 4.04
C LEU A 199 12.57 -31.51 3.70
N LEU A 200 12.26 -31.36 2.41
CA LEU A 200 10.89 -31.03 1.97
C LEU A 200 9.89 -32.14 2.33
N LYS A 201 10.32 -33.42 2.39
CA LYS A 201 9.47 -34.53 2.85
C LYS A 201 9.03 -34.38 4.32
N THR A 202 9.85 -33.76 5.15
CA THR A 202 9.53 -33.49 6.57
C THR A 202 8.96 -32.09 6.77
N GLY A 203 8.78 -31.29 5.71
CA GLY A 203 8.33 -29.90 5.80
C GLY A 203 9.36 -28.97 6.42
N GLU A 204 10.64 -29.34 6.39
CA GLU A 204 11.75 -28.57 6.95
C GLU A 204 12.64 -27.96 5.87
N ILE A 205 13.47 -26.99 6.27
CA ILE A 205 14.49 -26.37 5.41
C ILE A 205 15.67 -25.88 6.26
N THR A 206 16.86 -25.82 5.66
CA THR A 206 18.04 -25.17 6.24
C THR A 206 18.32 -23.83 5.54
N TYR A 207 18.97 -22.90 6.23
CA TYR A 207 19.16 -21.54 5.72
C TYR A 207 19.87 -21.47 4.37
N ASP A 208 20.89 -22.31 4.15
CA ASP A 208 21.65 -22.42 2.89
C ASP A 208 20.80 -22.88 1.69
N LEU A 209 19.65 -23.52 1.95
CA LEU A 209 18.76 -24.05 0.91
C LEU A 209 17.58 -23.12 0.58
N LEU A 210 17.44 -21.98 1.27
CA LEU A 210 16.39 -21.00 0.99
C LEU A 210 16.34 -20.53 -0.48
N PRO A 211 17.47 -20.28 -1.19
CA PRO A 211 17.43 -19.88 -2.60
C PRO A 211 16.71 -20.89 -3.52
N PHE A 212 16.66 -22.16 -3.13
CA PHE A 212 16.02 -23.24 -3.89
C PHE A 212 14.57 -23.50 -3.47
N LEU A 213 14.11 -22.90 -2.35
CA LEU A 213 12.73 -23.03 -1.86
C LEU A 213 11.75 -22.14 -2.62
N PHE A 214 12.19 -20.95 -3.06
CA PHE A 214 11.34 -19.94 -3.67
C PHE A 214 11.40 -20.00 -5.20
N LYS A 215 10.33 -20.51 -5.83
CA LYS A 215 10.21 -20.52 -7.28
C LYS A 215 9.88 -19.11 -7.80
N PRO A 216 10.54 -18.61 -8.87
CA PRO A 216 10.15 -17.40 -9.59
C PRO A 216 8.66 -17.38 -9.93
N ASN A 217 8.02 -16.21 -9.74
CA ASN A 217 6.56 -16.01 -9.85
C ASN A 217 5.70 -16.84 -8.88
N GLY A 218 6.31 -17.58 -7.96
CA GLY A 218 5.62 -18.34 -6.93
C GLY A 218 4.88 -17.44 -5.94
N LEU A 219 3.81 -17.99 -5.35
CA LEU A 219 3.08 -17.33 -4.28
C LEU A 219 3.81 -17.51 -2.95
N VAL A 220 4.13 -16.39 -2.31
CA VAL A 220 4.80 -16.37 -1.00
C VAL A 220 3.84 -15.81 0.04
N TYR A 221 3.56 -16.63 1.04
CA TYR A 221 2.83 -16.24 2.23
C TYR A 221 3.72 -15.41 3.14
N THR A 222 3.16 -14.34 3.71
CA THR A 222 3.77 -13.55 4.79
C THR A 222 2.65 -12.83 5.56
N THR A 223 3.00 -11.92 6.47
CA THR A 223 2.01 -11.14 7.24
C THR A 223 2.21 -9.64 7.07
N CYS A 224 1.12 -8.88 7.18
CA CYS A 224 1.18 -7.42 7.17
C CYS A 224 1.96 -6.90 8.39
N ARG A 225 2.87 -5.94 8.16
CA ARG A 225 3.79 -5.42 9.19
C ARG A 225 3.07 -4.91 10.44
N GLY A 226 1.99 -4.13 10.29
CA GLY A 226 1.26 -3.53 11.41
C GLY A 226 0.03 -4.31 11.87
N THR A 227 -0.79 -4.84 10.96
CA THR A 227 -2.03 -5.54 11.36
C THR A 227 -1.83 -7.02 11.66
N LYS A 228 -0.67 -7.59 11.28
CA LYS A 228 -0.35 -9.03 11.32
C LYS A 228 -1.32 -9.91 10.53
N LYS A 229 -2.18 -9.31 9.69
CA LYS A 229 -3.11 -10.06 8.86
C LYS A 229 -2.36 -10.84 7.77
N PRO A 230 -2.89 -12.00 7.36
CA PRO A 230 -2.37 -12.77 6.24
C PRO A 230 -2.17 -11.94 4.99
N ARG A 231 -1.09 -12.19 4.27
CA ARG A 231 -0.75 -11.55 2.99
C ARG A 231 -0.10 -12.58 2.08
N CYS A 232 -0.33 -12.44 0.78
CA CYS A 232 0.46 -13.13 -0.22
C CYS A 232 1.14 -12.11 -1.15
N ILE A 233 2.32 -12.48 -1.66
CA ILE A 233 3.06 -11.72 -2.66
C ILE A 233 3.49 -12.65 -3.79
N ARG A 234 3.76 -12.10 -4.96
CA ARG A 234 4.36 -12.83 -6.09
C ARG A 234 5.88 -12.65 -6.00
N PHE A 235 6.60 -13.75 -5.84
CA PHE A 235 8.06 -13.75 -5.70
C PHE A 235 8.77 -13.35 -7.00
N GLU A 236 9.77 -12.48 -6.88
CA GLU A 236 10.62 -12.06 -8.01
C GLU A 236 12.03 -12.61 -7.85
N SER A 237 12.73 -12.23 -6.78
CA SER A 237 14.08 -12.71 -6.43
C SER A 237 14.26 -12.88 -4.94
N GLY A 238 15.27 -13.68 -4.59
CA GLY A 238 15.76 -13.79 -3.23
C GLY A 238 17.28 -13.90 -3.21
N GLU A 239 17.90 -13.21 -2.27
CA GLU A 239 19.36 -13.11 -2.16
C GLU A 239 19.78 -13.14 -0.68
N ALA A 240 20.84 -13.90 -0.38
CA ALA A 240 21.43 -13.91 0.96
C ALA A 240 22.25 -12.63 1.15
N LYS A 241 21.99 -11.92 2.24
CA LYS A 241 22.64 -10.65 2.60
C LYS A 241 23.03 -10.62 4.07
N THR A 242 23.89 -9.67 4.41
CA THR A 242 24.29 -9.36 5.79
C THR A 242 24.01 -7.89 6.06
N SER A 243 23.35 -7.59 7.19
CA SER A 243 23.06 -6.20 7.61
C SER A 243 24.35 -5.48 8.00
N THR A 244 24.31 -4.14 8.07
CA THR A 244 25.37 -3.31 8.67
C THR A 244 25.75 -3.77 10.08
N THR A 245 24.80 -4.39 10.80
CA THR A 245 24.96 -4.94 12.15
C THR A 245 25.57 -6.33 12.18
N GLY A 246 25.92 -6.91 11.03
CA GLY A 246 26.55 -8.22 10.91
C GLY A 246 25.58 -9.41 11.05
N VAL A 247 24.27 -9.18 10.91
CA VAL A 247 23.27 -10.24 10.95
C VAL A 247 22.94 -10.70 9.53
N ASP A 248 23.04 -12.01 9.30
CA ASP A 248 22.69 -12.64 8.03
C ASP A 248 21.17 -12.78 7.87
N TYR A 249 20.67 -12.57 6.66
CA TYR A 249 19.27 -12.72 6.31
C TYR A 249 19.08 -13.06 4.83
N PHE A 250 18.00 -13.78 4.52
CA PHE A 250 17.58 -14.02 3.15
C PHE A 250 16.58 -12.94 2.75
N HIS A 251 17.01 -12.02 1.89
CA HIS A 251 16.19 -10.93 1.36
C HIS A 251 15.25 -11.49 0.30
N ILE A 252 13.97 -11.13 0.37
CA ILE A 252 12.94 -11.54 -0.58
C ILE A 252 12.34 -10.30 -1.20
N LYS A 253 12.40 -10.21 -2.53
CA LYS A 253 11.72 -9.21 -3.34
C LYS A 253 10.51 -9.83 -4.02
N GLY A 254 9.43 -9.07 -4.06
CA GLY A 254 8.21 -9.50 -4.72
C GLY A 254 7.32 -8.34 -5.10
N LYS A 255 6.18 -8.68 -5.71
CA LYS A 255 5.13 -7.73 -6.09
C LYS A 255 3.79 -8.12 -5.50
N TYR A 256 2.95 -7.13 -5.28
CA TYR A 256 1.58 -7.29 -4.81
C TYR A 256 0.68 -6.25 -5.48
N LEU A 257 -0.63 -6.47 -5.48
CA LEU A 257 -1.60 -5.57 -6.10
C LEU A 257 -2.05 -4.51 -5.08
N GLU A 258 -1.90 -3.23 -5.44
CA GLU A 258 -2.18 -2.07 -4.58
C GLU A 258 -2.96 -1.00 -5.35
N PHE A 259 -3.72 -0.19 -4.61
CA PHE A 259 -4.45 0.96 -5.15
C PHE A 259 -3.93 2.24 -4.49
N ASP A 260 -3.32 3.11 -5.27
CA ASP A 260 -2.70 4.33 -4.76
C ASP A 260 -3.67 5.52 -4.70
N GLY A 261 -4.97 5.30 -4.89
CA GLY A 261 -5.96 6.38 -4.97
C GLY A 261 -6.26 6.84 -6.40
N LYS A 262 -5.40 6.51 -7.36
CA LYS A 262 -5.60 6.83 -8.78
C LYS A 262 -5.63 5.57 -9.65
N VAL A 263 -4.67 4.68 -9.45
CA VAL A 263 -4.47 3.49 -10.29
C VAL A 263 -4.38 2.25 -9.40
N LEU A 264 -4.95 1.15 -9.88
CA LEU A 264 -4.74 -0.19 -9.36
C LEU A 264 -3.59 -0.83 -10.15
N GLY A 265 -2.53 -1.24 -9.47
CA GLY A 265 -1.31 -1.73 -10.11
C GLY A 265 -0.45 -2.58 -9.20
N LYS A 266 0.61 -3.16 -9.78
CA LYS A 266 1.58 -3.95 -9.02
C LYS A 266 2.58 -3.02 -8.34
N ALA A 267 2.69 -3.12 -7.02
CA ALA A 267 3.69 -2.40 -6.23
C ALA A 267 4.78 -3.37 -5.73
N PRO A 268 6.04 -2.92 -5.65
CA PRO A 268 7.12 -3.73 -5.09
C PRO A 268 6.95 -3.90 -3.57
N ILE A 269 7.42 -5.02 -3.05
CA ILE A 269 7.53 -5.27 -1.62
C ILE A 269 8.78 -6.09 -1.32
N GLU A 270 9.41 -5.75 -0.21
CA GLU A 270 10.53 -6.49 0.33
C GLU A 270 10.18 -7.07 1.71
N THR A 271 10.61 -8.31 1.93
CA THR A 271 10.58 -9.00 3.22
C THR A 271 11.87 -9.78 3.41
N ALA A 272 12.07 -10.41 4.56
CA ALA A 272 13.24 -11.21 4.81
C ALA A 272 13.01 -12.30 5.84
N ILE A 273 13.85 -13.33 5.76
CA ILE A 273 13.96 -14.42 6.72
C ILE A 273 15.29 -14.25 7.44
N LEU A 274 15.27 -14.18 8.78
CA LEU A 274 16.49 -14.10 9.56
C LEU A 274 17.35 -15.35 9.38
N GLY A 275 18.68 -15.18 9.38
CA GLY A 275 19.64 -16.27 9.46
C GLY A 275 19.33 -17.21 10.64
N PHE A 276 19.38 -18.52 10.38
CA PHE A 276 19.17 -19.53 11.41
C PHE A 276 20.11 -20.72 11.23
N CYS A 277 20.40 -21.38 12.35
CA CYS A 277 21.21 -22.60 12.38
C CYS A 277 20.32 -23.84 12.43
N GLY A 278 20.76 -24.93 11.79
CA GLY A 278 20.01 -26.18 11.73
C GLY A 278 18.81 -26.13 10.79
N SER A 279 17.93 -27.12 10.90
CA SER A 279 16.66 -27.16 10.16
C SER A 279 15.56 -26.44 10.92
N ARG A 280 14.62 -25.85 10.19
CA ARG A 280 13.37 -25.26 10.71
C ARG A 280 12.20 -25.72 9.87
N THR A 281 11.01 -25.77 10.46
CA THR A 281 9.77 -26.01 9.69
C THR A 281 9.50 -24.82 8.78
N ILE A 282 9.12 -25.08 7.53
CA ILE A 282 8.93 -24.03 6.51
C ILE A 282 7.84 -23.03 6.92
N ASN A 283 6.76 -23.53 7.52
CA ASN A 283 5.63 -22.72 7.97
C ASN A 283 5.92 -21.81 9.18
N SER A 284 7.08 -21.98 9.84
CA SER A 284 7.51 -21.13 10.96
C SER A 284 8.32 -19.90 10.52
N LEU A 285 8.70 -19.83 9.24
CA LEU A 285 9.47 -18.73 8.67
C LEU A 285 8.60 -17.48 8.51
N GLU A 286 9.22 -16.30 8.52
CA GLU A 286 8.53 -15.00 8.34
C GLU A 286 7.88 -14.86 6.95
N ALA A 287 8.43 -15.57 5.96
CA ALA A 287 7.89 -15.71 4.63
C ALA A 287 8.23 -17.09 4.07
N PHE A 288 7.28 -17.73 3.38
CA PHE A 288 7.47 -19.05 2.79
C PHE A 288 6.49 -19.30 1.63
N PRO A 289 6.75 -20.25 0.71
CA PRO A 289 5.82 -20.55 -0.37
C PRO A 289 4.46 -21.02 0.17
N LEU A 290 3.37 -20.45 -0.35
CA LEU A 290 2.01 -20.63 0.18
C LEU A 290 1.58 -22.11 0.31
N GLN A 291 2.09 -22.98 -0.56
CA GLN A 291 1.83 -24.42 -0.56
C GLN A 291 2.26 -25.16 0.73
N TYR A 292 3.14 -24.55 1.54
CA TYR A 292 3.59 -25.13 2.81
C TYR A 292 2.77 -24.61 4.00
N HIS A 293 1.72 -23.83 3.77
CA HIS A 293 0.83 -23.38 4.83
C HIS A 293 -0.05 -24.55 5.32
N GLU A 294 -0.18 -24.74 6.64
CA GLU A 294 -0.92 -25.89 7.23
C GLU A 294 -2.36 -26.00 6.71
N ALA A 295 -3.02 -24.86 6.55
CA ALA A 295 -4.36 -24.74 5.96
C ALA A 295 -4.34 -23.98 4.63
N GLU A 296 -3.53 -24.43 3.65
CA GLU A 296 -3.37 -23.74 2.35
C GLU A 296 -4.73 -23.36 1.71
N GLU A 297 -5.64 -24.32 1.61
CA GLU A 297 -6.91 -24.13 0.89
C GLU A 297 -7.78 -23.05 1.55
N SER A 298 -7.95 -23.13 2.88
CA SER A 298 -8.68 -22.12 3.65
C SER A 298 -7.99 -20.74 3.62
N MET A 299 -6.66 -20.72 3.59
CA MET A 299 -5.92 -19.47 3.47
C MET A 299 -6.06 -18.84 2.09
N ARG A 300 -6.05 -19.62 1.01
CA ARG A 300 -6.34 -19.13 -0.35
C ARG A 300 -7.74 -18.52 -0.40
N GLU A 301 -8.75 -19.20 0.13
CA GLU A 301 -10.11 -18.65 0.20
C GLU A 301 -10.17 -17.33 0.97
N THR A 302 -9.48 -17.26 2.11
CA THR A 302 -9.42 -16.04 2.94
C THR A 302 -8.76 -14.88 2.19
N LEU A 303 -7.64 -15.15 1.52
CA LEU A 303 -6.91 -14.17 0.72
C LEU A 303 -7.75 -13.70 -0.48
N VAL A 304 -8.39 -14.62 -1.23
CA VAL A 304 -9.29 -14.28 -2.34
C VAL A 304 -10.47 -13.44 -1.84
N LYS A 305 -11.09 -13.81 -0.72
CA LYS A 305 -12.20 -13.04 -0.13
C LYS A 305 -11.76 -11.62 0.26
N CYS A 306 -10.58 -11.48 0.86
CA CYS A 306 -9.97 -10.18 1.14
C CYS A 306 -9.68 -9.40 -0.14
N GLY A 307 -9.09 -10.03 -1.16
CA GLY A 307 -8.80 -9.42 -2.45
C GLY A 307 -10.05 -8.93 -3.17
N ARG A 308 -11.14 -9.72 -3.18
CA ARG A 308 -12.44 -9.32 -3.74
C ARG A 308 -12.98 -8.10 -3.02
N LYS A 309 -12.92 -8.09 -1.69
CA LYS A 309 -13.38 -6.94 -0.90
C LYS A 309 -12.52 -5.70 -1.16
N PHE A 310 -11.21 -5.84 -1.24
CA PHE A 310 -10.29 -4.77 -1.60
C PHE A 310 -10.66 -4.17 -2.96
N CYS A 311 -10.66 -4.98 -4.02
CA CYS A 311 -10.88 -4.52 -5.39
C CYS A 311 -12.30 -3.99 -5.65
N PHE A 312 -13.33 -4.72 -5.22
CA PHE A 312 -14.70 -4.45 -5.64
C PHE A 312 -15.53 -3.65 -4.62
N SER A 313 -15.09 -3.57 -3.36
CA SER A 313 -15.89 -2.92 -2.29
C SER A 313 -15.19 -1.74 -1.61
N LEU A 314 -13.86 -1.62 -1.73
CA LEU A 314 -13.07 -0.63 -0.99
C LEU A 314 -12.26 0.33 -1.86
N ILE A 315 -12.19 0.12 -3.18
CA ILE A 315 -11.61 1.10 -4.11
C ILE A 315 -12.51 2.36 -4.16
N GLY A 316 -11.85 3.52 -4.25
CA GLY A 316 -12.49 4.84 -4.23
C GLY A 316 -12.75 5.34 -2.81
N THR A 317 -13.79 6.18 -2.67
CA THR A 317 -14.19 6.77 -1.39
C THR A 317 -15.35 5.96 -0.80
N GLN A 318 -15.13 5.31 0.35
CA GLN A 318 -16.12 4.44 0.98
C GLN A 318 -16.29 4.75 2.48
N HIS A 319 -17.54 4.89 2.94
CA HIS A 319 -17.86 5.02 4.36
C HIS A 319 -18.16 3.65 4.96
N ARG A 320 -17.35 3.21 5.93
CA ARG A 320 -17.41 1.86 6.50
C ARG A 320 -17.26 1.89 8.02
N HIS A 321 -17.56 0.77 8.68
CA HIS A 321 -17.20 0.56 10.08
C HIS A 321 -15.92 -0.28 10.17
N TYR A 322 -15.09 0.01 11.17
CA TYR A 322 -13.85 -0.73 11.42
C TYR A 322 -13.72 -1.10 12.88
N ARG A 323 -13.35 -2.36 13.13
CA ARG A 323 -13.02 -2.84 14.47
C ARG A 323 -11.82 -3.78 14.41
N GLY A 324 -10.64 -3.26 14.76
CA GLY A 324 -9.41 -4.05 14.72
C GLY A 324 -8.17 -3.22 14.97
N LYS A 325 -7.01 -3.83 14.75
CA LYS A 325 -5.71 -3.13 14.80
C LYS A 325 -5.48 -2.41 13.48
N ALA A 326 -5.41 -1.09 13.51
CA ALA A 326 -4.92 -0.27 12.42
C ALA A 326 -3.49 0.20 12.74
N PHE A 327 -2.78 0.78 11.77
CA PHE A 327 -1.47 1.36 12.06
C PHE A 327 -1.16 2.55 11.17
N GLN A 328 -0.16 3.33 11.57
CA GLN A 328 0.49 4.32 10.72
C GLN A 328 1.99 4.08 10.73
N MET A 329 2.64 4.39 9.61
CA MET A 329 4.09 4.34 9.50
C MET A 329 4.69 5.66 9.99
N LYS A 330 5.52 5.59 11.04
CA LYS A 330 6.36 6.72 11.47
C LYS A 330 7.81 6.29 11.53
N LYS A 331 8.70 6.99 10.82
CA LYS A 331 10.14 6.66 10.73
C LYS A 331 10.37 5.17 10.39
N ASN A 332 9.64 4.65 9.40
CA ASN A 332 9.61 3.23 9.06
C ASN A 332 9.39 2.35 10.30
N LYS A 333 8.42 2.70 11.16
CA LYS A 333 7.88 1.86 12.23
C LYS A 333 6.35 1.86 12.26
N PRO A 334 5.65 0.70 12.27
CA PRO A 334 4.21 0.70 12.42
C PRO A 334 3.90 1.06 13.87
N ILE A 335 3.13 2.12 14.04
CA ILE A 335 2.50 2.45 15.32
C ILE A 335 1.11 1.85 15.27
N GLU A 336 0.95 0.71 15.94
CA GLU A 336 -0.32 -0.01 16.05
C GLU A 336 -1.30 0.72 16.97
N ILE A 337 -2.54 0.86 16.53
CA ILE A 337 -3.62 1.50 17.27
C ILE A 337 -4.88 0.64 17.10
N PHE A 338 -5.53 0.29 18.20
CA PHE A 338 -6.82 -0.38 18.12
C PHE A 338 -7.92 0.65 17.85
N ILE A 339 -8.67 0.45 16.76
CA ILE A 339 -9.72 1.35 16.32
C ILE A 339 -11.05 0.61 16.36
N ASN A 340 -12.07 1.28 16.90
CA ASN A 340 -13.47 0.86 16.84
C ASN A 340 -14.31 2.08 16.48
N SER A 341 -14.37 2.40 15.19
CA SER A 341 -14.92 3.66 14.68
C SER A 341 -15.50 3.49 13.30
N ARG A 342 -16.36 4.44 12.89
CA ARG A 342 -16.62 4.68 11.49
C ARG A 342 -15.37 5.27 10.84
N ILE A 343 -15.08 4.80 9.62
CA ILE A 343 -13.90 5.18 8.86
C ILE A 343 -14.30 5.61 7.45
N MET A 344 -13.51 6.51 6.90
CA MET A 344 -13.54 6.84 5.48
C MET A 344 -12.35 6.16 4.82
N VAL A 345 -12.60 5.18 3.95
CA VAL A 345 -11.56 4.60 3.09
C VAL A 345 -11.42 5.53 1.90
N ASP A 346 -10.26 6.16 1.75
CA ASP A 346 -9.97 7.12 0.69
C ASP A 346 -8.44 7.27 0.54
N ALA A 347 -7.86 6.47 -0.36
CA ALA A 347 -6.42 6.46 -0.59
C ALA A 347 -5.93 7.77 -1.25
N ALA A 348 -6.74 8.38 -2.10
CA ALA A 348 -6.37 9.63 -2.78
C ALA A 348 -6.25 10.77 -1.78
N MET A 349 -7.26 10.94 -0.91
CA MET A 349 -7.25 11.96 0.13
C MET A 349 -6.14 11.71 1.17
N PHE A 350 -5.91 10.44 1.52
CA PHE A 350 -4.81 10.07 2.42
C PHE A 350 -3.47 10.59 1.89
N GLN A 351 -3.17 10.35 0.61
CA GLN A 351 -1.88 10.74 0.01
C GLN A 351 -1.74 12.25 -0.15
N GLU A 352 -2.83 12.94 -0.48
CA GLU A 352 -2.86 14.40 -0.60
C GLU A 352 -2.52 15.09 0.73
N LEU A 353 -3.09 14.60 1.83
CA LEU A 353 -2.85 15.16 3.17
C LEU A 353 -1.60 14.61 3.85
N ASN A 354 -1.07 13.48 3.37
CA ASN A 354 0.15 12.85 3.89
C ASN A 354 1.17 12.58 2.77
N PRO A 355 1.67 13.61 2.06
CA PRO A 355 2.50 13.45 0.87
C PRO A 355 3.84 12.73 1.13
N ASN A 356 4.32 12.77 2.38
CA ASN A 356 5.56 12.13 2.82
C ASN A 356 5.35 10.75 3.46
N TYR A 357 4.13 10.22 3.43
CA TYR A 357 3.85 8.90 4.00
C TYR A 357 4.55 7.80 3.20
N THR A 358 5.37 7.01 3.88
CA THR A 358 6.16 5.94 3.25
C THR A 358 5.33 4.68 3.09
N ARG A 359 4.79 4.46 1.89
CA ARG A 359 4.16 3.20 1.45
C ARG A 359 4.76 2.83 0.09
N PRO A 360 5.13 1.56 -0.16
CA PRO A 360 5.57 1.15 -1.48
C PRO A 360 4.51 1.54 -2.51
N SER A 361 4.90 2.37 -3.46
CA SER A 361 4.00 2.94 -4.47
C SER A 361 4.22 2.23 -5.78
N ILE A 362 3.15 2.12 -6.57
CA ILE A 362 3.16 1.60 -7.94
C ILE A 362 4.21 2.33 -8.79
N PHE A 363 4.48 3.61 -8.50
CA PHE A 363 5.36 4.49 -9.27
C PHE A 363 6.73 4.76 -8.63
N LYS A 364 7.06 4.09 -7.52
CA LYS A 364 8.33 4.30 -6.81
C LYS A 364 9.10 2.98 -6.69
N SER A 365 10.17 2.86 -7.46
CA SER A 365 11.19 1.82 -7.23
C SER A 365 11.87 2.11 -5.89
N THR A 366 11.69 1.20 -4.93
CA THR A 366 12.48 1.21 -3.71
C THR A 366 13.83 0.58 -4.00
N ASN A 367 14.85 1.37 -4.32
CA ASN A 367 16.26 0.96 -4.16
C ASN A 367 16.69 0.98 -2.67
N SER A 368 15.74 0.83 -1.74
CA SER A 368 15.98 0.90 -0.29
C SER A 368 15.65 -0.45 0.32
N ILE A 369 16.69 -1.08 0.87
CA ILE A 369 16.60 -2.34 1.61
C ILE A 369 15.98 -2.01 2.96
N ASP A 370 14.65 -2.03 3.03
CA ASP A 370 13.90 -1.70 4.23
C ASP A 370 13.70 -2.99 5.04
N LEU A 371 14.79 -3.49 5.63
CA LEU A 371 14.78 -4.66 6.50
C LEU A 371 14.54 -4.26 7.96
N TRP A 372 13.27 -4.30 8.31
CA TRP A 372 12.67 -4.05 9.63
C TRP A 372 13.35 -4.72 10.82
N LEU A 373 13.99 -5.84 10.56
CA LEU A 373 14.73 -6.63 11.54
C LEU A 373 15.98 -5.89 12.06
N PHE A 374 16.52 -4.94 11.29
CA PHE A 374 17.83 -4.35 11.56
C PHE A 374 17.82 -2.83 11.76
N GLY A 375 16.68 -2.16 11.57
CA GLY A 375 16.57 -0.72 11.82
C GLY A 375 17.44 0.17 10.92
N ASP A 376 17.95 -0.37 9.81
CA ASP A 376 18.77 0.37 8.84
C ASP A 376 17.89 1.36 8.05
N THR A 377 17.94 2.63 8.42
CA THR A 377 17.29 3.74 7.72
C THR A 377 18.23 4.37 6.68
N THR A 378 18.23 3.87 5.45
CA THR A 378 18.81 4.58 4.30
C THR A 378 17.79 4.71 3.17
N SER A 379 16.96 5.75 3.28
CA SER A 379 15.96 6.09 2.26
C SER A 379 16.59 6.93 1.14
N SER A 380 16.60 6.43 -0.09
CA SER A 380 16.70 7.28 -1.28
C SER A 380 15.50 7.00 -2.18
N ASN A 381 14.64 8.01 -2.38
CA ASN A 381 13.49 7.93 -3.25
C ASN A 381 13.94 8.29 -4.67
N LYS A 382 14.08 7.30 -5.56
CA LYS A 382 14.11 7.55 -7.00
C LYS A 382 12.75 7.15 -7.59
N LEU A 383 12.16 8.06 -8.35
CA LEU A 383 10.96 7.80 -9.15
C LEU A 383 11.40 6.91 -10.32
N ASP A 384 10.67 5.82 -10.54
CA ASP A 384 10.90 4.95 -11.71
C ASP A 384 9.72 5.14 -12.65
N GLU A 385 9.94 5.93 -13.70
CA GLU A 385 8.93 6.33 -14.68
C GLU A 385 8.48 5.15 -15.57
N SER A 386 9.19 4.01 -15.55
CA SER A 386 8.87 2.83 -16.35
C SER A 386 7.60 2.07 -15.89
N ALA A 387 7.07 2.36 -14.70
CA ALA A 387 5.87 1.70 -14.16
C ALA A 387 4.53 2.24 -14.72
N MET A 388 4.56 3.26 -15.59
CA MET A 388 3.38 3.93 -16.15
C MET A 388 2.49 3.05 -17.05
N GLU A 389 2.93 1.85 -17.47
CA GLU A 389 2.19 0.98 -18.40
C GLU A 389 1.34 -0.14 -17.76
N SER A 390 1.25 -0.23 -16.42
CA SER A 390 0.68 -1.43 -15.74
C SER A 390 -0.62 -1.20 -14.96
N SER A 391 -1.52 -0.34 -15.44
CA SER A 391 -2.87 -0.26 -14.86
C SER A 391 -3.60 -1.59 -15.08
N VAL A 392 -3.96 -2.28 -13.99
CA VAL A 392 -4.67 -3.56 -14.08
C VAL A 392 -6.17 -3.29 -14.20
N ASN A 393 -6.81 -3.88 -15.21
CA ASN A 393 -8.25 -3.79 -15.38
C ASN A 393 -8.96 -4.66 -14.33
N LEU A 394 -9.84 -4.03 -13.54
CA LEU A 394 -10.65 -4.68 -12.50
C LEU A 394 -11.50 -5.84 -13.03
N ASP A 395 -12.02 -5.72 -14.24
CA ASP A 395 -12.93 -6.71 -14.83
C ASP A 395 -12.20 -7.95 -15.39
N ALA A 396 -10.86 -7.89 -15.46
CA ALA A 396 -10.01 -8.97 -15.97
C ALA A 396 -9.22 -9.70 -14.87
N LEU A 397 -9.47 -9.39 -13.59
CA LEU A 397 -8.75 -9.99 -12.46
C LEU A 397 -9.09 -11.47 -12.29
N THR A 398 -8.06 -12.30 -12.21
CA THR A 398 -8.20 -13.73 -11.89
C THR A 398 -8.17 -13.96 -10.38
N ASP A 399 -8.63 -15.14 -9.91
CA ASP A 399 -8.50 -15.50 -8.49
C ASP A 399 -7.04 -15.51 -8.01
N GLU A 400 -6.09 -15.83 -8.89
CA GLU A 400 -4.64 -15.77 -8.61
C GLU A 400 -4.12 -14.34 -8.43
N ASP A 401 -4.74 -13.34 -9.07
CA ASP A 401 -4.41 -11.93 -8.85
C ASP A 401 -5.03 -11.41 -7.55
N LEU A 402 -6.21 -11.91 -7.18
CA LEU A 402 -6.88 -11.57 -5.92
C LEU A 402 -6.10 -12.07 -4.69
N LEU A 403 -5.32 -13.14 -4.82
CA LEU A 403 -4.46 -13.65 -3.74
C LEU A 403 -3.39 -12.64 -3.31
N ILE A 404 -2.87 -11.85 -4.25
CA ILE A 404 -1.76 -10.90 -4.01
C ILE A 404 -2.24 -9.48 -3.73
N CYS A 405 -3.54 -9.26 -3.49
CA CYS A 405 -4.08 -7.95 -3.13
C CYS A 405 -3.54 -7.45 -1.79
N SER A 406 -3.46 -6.12 -1.66
CA SER A 406 -3.06 -5.47 -0.42
C SER A 406 -4.00 -5.87 0.73
N PRO A 407 -3.46 -6.31 1.88
CA PRO A 407 -4.27 -6.67 3.04
C PRO A 407 -4.81 -5.44 3.78
N THR A 408 -4.39 -4.23 3.39
CA THR A 408 -4.77 -2.96 4.02
C THR A 408 -5.24 -1.92 3.02
N VAL A 409 -6.09 -1.02 3.48
CA VAL A 409 -6.52 0.18 2.76
C VAL A 409 -6.20 1.42 3.56
N LEU A 410 -5.95 2.52 2.85
CA LEU A 410 -5.70 3.83 3.43
C LEU A 410 -7.02 4.54 3.72
N GLY A 411 -7.10 5.18 4.89
CA GLY A 411 -8.29 5.94 5.24
C GLY A 411 -8.12 6.80 6.48
N PHE A 412 -9.25 7.32 6.96
CA PHE A 412 -9.37 8.18 8.12
C PHE A 412 -10.37 7.63 9.13
N SER A 413 -10.01 7.60 10.41
CA SER A 413 -10.96 7.32 11.48
C SER A 413 -11.68 8.59 11.91
N LEU A 414 -13.01 8.61 11.80
CA LEU A 414 -13.83 9.80 12.09
C LEU A 414 -13.83 10.18 13.58
N ASN A 415 -13.86 9.20 14.48
CA ASN A 415 -13.86 9.46 15.92
C ASN A 415 -12.46 9.81 16.43
N ASP A 416 -11.45 9.04 16.00
CA ASP A 416 -10.07 9.20 16.49
C ASP A 416 -9.33 10.35 15.78
N LYS A 417 -9.83 10.79 14.62
CA LYS A 417 -9.26 11.85 13.78
C LYS A 417 -7.85 11.54 13.29
N LEU A 418 -7.64 10.29 12.92
CA LEU A 418 -6.33 9.77 12.50
C LEU A 418 -6.38 9.16 11.10
N TRP A 419 -5.40 9.50 10.27
CA TRP A 419 -5.11 8.82 9.02
C TRP A 419 -4.32 7.55 9.31
N LEU A 420 -4.85 6.39 8.93
CA LEU A 420 -4.28 5.07 9.23
C LEU A 420 -4.43 4.10 8.05
N GLU A 421 -3.66 3.01 8.11
CA GLU A 421 -3.86 1.79 7.33
C GLU A 421 -4.76 0.82 8.10
N PHE A 422 -5.87 0.44 7.48
CA PHE A 422 -6.91 -0.42 8.04
C PHE A 422 -6.87 -1.80 7.40
N ALA A 423 -6.95 -2.86 8.20
CA ALA A 423 -7.05 -4.23 7.69
C ALA A 423 -8.35 -4.44 6.90
N VAL A 424 -8.24 -4.90 5.65
CA VAL A 424 -9.40 -5.22 4.81
C VAL A 424 -10.31 -6.24 5.48
N ALA A 425 -9.74 -7.23 6.15
CA ALA A 425 -10.47 -8.27 6.88
C ALA A 425 -11.39 -7.71 7.99
N ASP A 426 -11.01 -6.61 8.64
CA ASP A 426 -11.68 -6.06 9.83
C ASP A 426 -12.65 -4.91 9.51
N ILE A 427 -12.78 -4.55 8.22
CA ILE A 427 -13.76 -3.57 7.75
C ILE A 427 -15.16 -4.22 7.68
N SER A 428 -16.23 -3.49 7.92
CA SER A 428 -17.60 -3.98 7.78
C SER A 428 -18.54 -2.89 7.27
N GLY A 429 -19.74 -3.30 6.83
CA GLY A 429 -20.81 -2.36 6.54
C GLY A 429 -21.25 -1.61 7.79
N ILE A 430 -21.81 -0.42 7.61
CA ILE A 430 -22.36 0.37 8.71
C ILE A 430 -23.79 -0.10 8.97
N SER A 431 -24.11 -0.34 10.24
CA SER A 431 -25.49 -0.54 10.68
C SER A 431 -26.07 0.81 11.07
N TRP A 432 -26.77 1.46 10.14
CA TRP A 432 -27.41 2.75 10.37
C TRP A 432 -28.62 2.62 11.30
N ASN A 433 -28.85 3.63 12.13
CA ASN A 433 -30.00 3.68 13.02
C ASN A 433 -30.95 4.83 12.64
N GLU A 434 -31.80 4.60 11.65
CA GLU A 434 -32.79 5.57 11.19
C GLU A 434 -33.77 6.03 12.30
N SER A 435 -33.99 5.20 13.31
CA SER A 435 -34.91 5.52 14.41
C SER A 435 -34.36 6.57 15.38
N LEU A 436 -33.04 6.80 15.39
CA LEU A 436 -32.39 7.71 16.33
C LEU A 436 -32.95 9.13 16.19
N PHE A 437 -33.08 9.63 14.96
CA PHE A 437 -33.61 10.97 14.70
C PHE A 437 -35.08 11.10 15.11
N ASN A 438 -35.88 10.04 14.92
CA ASN A 438 -37.29 10.00 15.30
C ASN A 438 -37.47 10.03 16.83
N GLN A 439 -36.54 9.45 17.58
CA GLN A 439 -36.57 9.43 19.05
C GLN A 439 -36.12 10.74 19.70
N LEU A 440 -35.44 11.63 18.96
CA LEU A 440 -35.01 12.94 19.49
C LEU A 440 -36.23 13.74 19.98
N ALA A 441 -36.15 14.34 21.17
CA ALA A 441 -37.19 15.20 21.71
C ALA A 441 -37.19 16.61 21.07
N ILE A 442 -37.29 16.68 19.74
CA ILE A 442 -37.36 17.91 18.96
C ILE A 442 -38.80 18.11 18.48
N PRO A 443 -39.38 19.34 18.55
CA PRO A 443 -40.71 19.61 18.04
C PRO A 443 -40.88 19.17 16.57
N TYR A 444 -42.01 18.55 16.25
CA TYR A 444 -42.28 17.98 14.92
C TYR A 444 -42.06 18.97 13.76
N LYS A 445 -42.48 20.23 13.93
CA LYS A 445 -42.27 21.29 12.92
C LYS A 445 -40.78 21.53 12.63
N SER A 446 -39.94 21.54 13.68
CA SER A 446 -38.49 21.73 13.57
C SER A 446 -37.81 20.52 12.93
N LYS A 447 -38.23 19.30 13.30
CA LYS A 447 -37.73 18.08 12.64
C LYS A 447 -38.02 18.08 11.14
N LYS A 448 -39.27 18.35 10.75
CA LYS A 448 -39.69 18.42 9.36
C LYS A 448 -38.95 19.49 8.56
N LEU A 449 -38.63 20.62 9.20
CA LEU A 449 -37.83 21.68 8.59
C LEU A 449 -36.38 21.21 8.35
N ILE A 450 -35.75 20.61 9.36
CA ILE A 450 -34.38 20.09 9.26
C ILE A 450 -34.32 19.05 8.13
N GLU A 451 -35.23 18.07 8.13
CA GLU A 451 -35.32 17.04 7.08
C GLU A 451 -35.49 17.65 5.69
N ALA A 452 -36.38 18.63 5.53
CA ALA A 452 -36.62 19.27 4.24
C ALA A 452 -35.38 20.03 3.74
N LEU A 453 -34.69 20.76 4.61
CA LEU A 453 -33.48 21.53 4.28
C LEU A 453 -32.30 20.61 3.95
N THR A 454 -32.14 19.50 4.69
CA THR A 454 -31.03 18.58 4.46
C THR A 454 -31.25 17.71 3.24
N THR A 455 -32.49 17.31 2.96
CA THR A 455 -32.84 16.48 1.79
C THR A 455 -32.75 17.28 0.48
N SER A 456 -33.13 18.56 0.50
CA SER A 456 -33.01 19.44 -0.67
C SER A 456 -31.54 19.65 -1.08
N GLN A 457 -30.67 19.89 -0.11
CA GLN A 457 -29.22 20.01 -0.33
C GLN A 457 -28.57 18.68 -0.72
N SER A 458 -29.11 17.55 -0.25
CA SER A 458 -28.58 16.22 -0.55
C SER A 458 -28.88 15.74 -1.98
N SER A 459 -29.96 16.23 -2.58
CA SER A 459 -30.48 15.70 -3.85
C SER A 459 -29.80 16.22 -5.11
N GLY A 460 -28.93 17.24 -5.01
CA GLY A 460 -28.16 17.80 -6.14
C GLY A 460 -28.97 18.29 -7.35
N LYS A 461 -30.31 18.25 -7.27
CA LYS A 461 -31.26 18.46 -8.38
C LYS A 461 -31.89 19.85 -8.39
N THR A 462 -31.55 20.72 -7.43
CA THR A 462 -32.03 22.10 -7.46
C THR A 462 -31.21 22.92 -8.44
N LYS A 463 -31.70 22.94 -9.68
CA LYS A 463 -31.36 23.91 -10.75
C LYS A 463 -31.65 25.37 -10.36
N TYR A 464 -32.24 25.58 -9.19
CA TYR A 464 -32.44 26.87 -8.54
C TYR A 464 -31.44 26.99 -7.39
N THR A 465 -30.23 27.39 -7.73
CA THR A 465 -29.30 27.97 -6.77
C THR A 465 -29.88 29.32 -6.36
N PHE A 466 -30.14 29.53 -5.07
CA PHE A 466 -29.93 30.85 -4.48
C PHE A 466 -28.42 31.11 -4.57
N ASP A 467 -27.90 31.37 -5.78
CA ASP A 467 -26.65 32.09 -5.91
C ASP A 467 -27.04 33.50 -5.45
N ASP A 468 -26.56 33.87 -4.27
CA ASP A 468 -26.46 35.28 -3.92
C ASP A 468 -25.69 35.97 -5.06
N PHE A 469 -25.82 37.29 -5.22
CA PHE A 469 -25.28 38.05 -6.37
C PHE A 469 -23.77 37.86 -6.66
N VAL A 470 -23.05 37.12 -5.79
CA VAL A 470 -21.65 36.70 -5.89
C VAL A 470 -21.57 35.18 -6.09
N GLU A 471 -20.98 34.76 -7.21
CA GLU A 471 -20.75 33.36 -7.56
C GLU A 471 -20.03 32.59 -6.43
N GLY A 472 -20.68 31.54 -5.92
CA GLY A 472 -20.09 30.62 -4.93
C GLY A 472 -20.36 30.92 -3.45
N LYS A 473 -21.08 32.01 -3.12
CA LYS A 473 -21.55 32.27 -1.74
C LYS A 473 -22.91 31.63 -1.45
N GLY A 474 -23.15 31.22 -0.20
CA GLY A 474 -24.47 30.82 0.29
C GLY A 474 -24.98 29.45 -0.19
N ARG A 475 -24.10 28.61 -0.76
CA ARG A 475 -24.48 27.29 -1.30
C ARG A 475 -24.59 26.19 -0.23
N GLY A 476 -24.00 26.39 0.96
CA GLY A 476 -24.07 25.44 2.08
C GLY A 476 -25.26 25.68 3.03
N LEU A 477 -25.61 24.64 3.79
CA LEU A 477 -26.61 24.71 4.86
C LEU A 477 -25.89 24.75 6.21
N ILE A 478 -25.97 25.87 6.90
CA ILE A 478 -25.41 26.04 8.25
C ILE A 478 -26.55 26.10 9.25
N MET A 479 -26.55 25.18 10.21
CA MET A 479 -27.54 25.09 11.29
C MET A 479 -26.87 25.38 12.63
N LEU A 480 -27.38 26.37 13.36
CA LEU A 480 -26.92 26.67 14.71
C LEU A 480 -27.85 26.02 15.74
N LEU A 481 -27.34 25.02 16.46
CA LEU A 481 -28.00 24.37 17.58
C LEU A 481 -27.57 25.06 18.89
N TYR A 482 -28.52 25.69 19.57
CA TYR A 482 -28.23 26.41 20.81
C TYR A 482 -29.12 25.94 21.96
N GLY A 483 -28.60 26.02 23.17
CA GLY A 483 -29.35 25.68 24.37
C GLY A 483 -28.46 25.20 25.53
N PRO A 484 -29.07 24.84 26.67
CA PRO A 484 -28.37 24.22 27.80
C PRO A 484 -27.39 23.09 27.43
N PRO A 485 -26.29 22.88 28.19
CA PRO A 485 -25.57 21.62 28.11
C PRO A 485 -26.53 20.48 28.50
N GLY A 486 -26.37 19.31 27.86
CA GLY A 486 -27.16 18.11 28.15
C GLY A 486 -28.53 18.00 27.45
N VAL A 487 -28.93 18.93 26.58
CA VAL A 487 -30.23 18.85 25.84
C VAL A 487 -30.16 18.07 24.52
N GLY A 488 -29.05 17.36 24.26
CA GLY A 488 -28.90 16.55 23.06
C GLY A 488 -28.59 17.34 21.78
N LYS A 489 -27.86 18.45 21.86
CA LYS A 489 -27.40 19.21 20.67
C LYS A 489 -26.50 18.36 19.77
N THR A 490 -25.44 17.79 20.33
CA THR A 490 -24.55 16.83 19.65
C THR A 490 -25.33 15.60 19.16
N MET A 491 -26.22 15.06 20.00
CA MET A 491 -27.10 13.94 19.65
C MET A 491 -28.05 14.25 18.49
N THR A 492 -28.40 15.53 18.27
CA THR A 492 -29.21 15.95 17.11
C THR A 492 -28.42 15.81 15.81
N ALA A 493 -27.13 16.16 15.83
CA ALA A 493 -26.25 15.98 14.69
C ALA A 493 -26.00 14.49 14.39
N GLU A 494 -25.77 13.69 15.44
CA GLU A 494 -25.66 12.23 15.32
C GLU A 494 -26.93 11.61 14.73
N GLY A 495 -28.09 11.89 15.30
CA GLY A 495 -29.39 11.43 14.78
C GLY A 495 -29.60 11.83 13.32
N LEU A 496 -29.25 13.07 12.96
CA LEU A 496 -29.37 13.53 11.58
C LEU A 496 -28.41 12.80 10.64
N SER A 497 -27.17 12.53 11.06
CA SER A 497 -26.21 11.76 10.26
C SER A 497 -26.67 10.32 10.03
N GLU A 498 -27.30 9.70 11.04
CA GLU A 498 -27.89 8.36 10.91
C GLU A 498 -29.05 8.36 9.91
N HIS A 499 -29.95 9.34 10.02
CA HIS A 499 -31.11 9.46 9.15
C HIS A 499 -30.74 9.73 7.69
N LEU A 500 -29.66 10.47 7.44
CA LEU A 500 -29.17 10.78 6.09
C LEU A 500 -28.20 9.74 5.53
N GLU A 501 -27.83 8.71 6.32
CA GLU A 501 -26.79 7.73 6.01
C GLU A 501 -25.45 8.37 5.56
N ARG A 502 -25.07 9.46 6.25
CA ARG A 502 -23.87 10.25 5.90
C ARG A 502 -22.80 10.19 6.98
N PRO A 503 -21.51 10.29 6.61
CA PRO A 503 -20.44 10.44 7.59
C PRO A 503 -20.68 11.69 8.46
N LEU A 504 -20.43 11.57 9.75
CA LEU A 504 -20.41 12.71 10.67
C LEU A 504 -18.95 13.03 10.99
N TYR A 505 -18.48 14.19 10.54
CA TYR A 505 -17.15 14.69 10.87
C TYR A 505 -17.27 15.68 12.03
N THR A 506 -16.87 15.25 13.23
CA THR A 506 -17.02 16.06 14.45
C THR A 506 -15.70 16.71 14.84
N VAL A 507 -15.71 18.01 15.05
CA VAL A 507 -14.56 18.79 15.52
C VAL A 507 -14.98 19.63 16.72
N SER A 508 -14.24 19.53 17.82
CA SER A 508 -14.43 20.44 18.94
C SER A 508 -13.70 21.75 18.63
N ALA A 509 -14.34 22.88 18.93
CA ALA A 509 -13.74 24.20 18.78
C ALA A 509 -12.40 24.33 19.53
N GLY A 510 -12.19 23.59 20.63
CA GLY A 510 -10.94 23.57 21.37
C GLY A 510 -9.75 22.97 20.61
N ASN A 511 -9.99 22.16 19.56
CA ASN A 511 -8.95 21.61 18.70
C ASN A 511 -8.51 22.59 17.60
N LEU A 512 -9.22 23.71 17.41
CA LEU A 512 -8.89 24.71 16.41
C LEU A 512 -7.74 25.60 16.88
N SER A 513 -6.90 26.03 15.94
CA SER A 513 -5.79 26.94 16.24
C SER A 513 -6.27 28.31 16.74
N LYS A 514 -5.50 28.87 17.69
CA LYS A 514 -5.66 30.26 18.18
C LYS A 514 -4.84 31.27 17.36
N ASP A 515 -4.15 30.81 16.33
CA ASP A 515 -3.49 31.63 15.33
C ASP A 515 -4.36 31.71 14.07
N ALA A 516 -4.63 32.92 13.59
CA ALA A 516 -5.56 33.17 12.49
C ALA A 516 -5.13 32.53 11.16
N LYS A 517 -3.82 32.46 10.87
CA LYS A 517 -3.30 31.85 9.62
C LYS A 517 -3.39 30.33 9.68
N LEU A 518 -3.00 29.74 10.82
CA LEU A 518 -3.11 28.30 11.02
C LEU A 518 -4.57 27.86 11.07
N LEU A 519 -5.45 28.64 11.70
CA LEU A 519 -6.90 28.40 11.70
C LEU A 519 -7.46 28.41 10.27
N GLU A 520 -7.08 29.40 9.47
CA GLU A 520 -7.50 29.48 8.07
C GLU A 520 -7.12 28.22 7.29
N ALA A 521 -5.88 27.73 7.43
CA ALA A 521 -5.43 26.50 6.78
C ALA A 521 -6.20 25.27 7.28
N GLN A 522 -6.38 25.13 8.60
CA GLN A 522 -7.11 24.01 9.21
C GLN A 522 -8.59 23.96 8.78
N LEU A 523 -9.27 25.11 8.71
CA LEU A 523 -10.66 25.18 8.26
C LEU A 523 -10.77 24.84 6.78
N CYS A 524 -9.84 25.31 5.94
CA CYS A 524 -9.81 24.94 4.52
C CYS A 524 -9.71 23.43 4.33
N GLU A 525 -8.74 22.79 4.97
CA GLU A 525 -8.53 21.34 4.90
C GLU A 525 -9.77 20.57 5.38
N MET A 526 -10.32 20.96 6.54
CA MET A 526 -11.50 20.32 7.11
C MET A 526 -12.73 20.45 6.22
N PHE A 527 -12.96 21.63 5.64
CA PHE A 527 -14.11 21.90 4.78
C PHE A 527 -14.01 21.12 3.48
N GLU A 528 -12.82 21.06 2.89
CA GLU A 528 -12.53 20.26 1.70
C GLU A 528 -12.75 18.77 1.95
N VAL A 529 -12.25 18.25 3.08
CA VAL A 529 -12.50 16.87 3.53
C VAL A 529 -13.99 16.59 3.68
N ALA A 530 -14.71 17.46 4.39
CA ALA A 530 -16.14 17.29 4.62
C ALA A 530 -16.95 17.36 3.31
N GLU A 531 -16.60 18.27 2.40
CA GLU A 531 -17.27 18.42 1.10
C GLU A 531 -17.04 17.20 0.20
N LYS A 532 -15.79 16.74 0.06
CA LYS A 532 -15.42 15.57 -0.75
C LYS A 532 -16.16 14.31 -0.29
N TRP A 533 -16.26 14.12 1.03
CA TRP A 533 -16.97 12.98 1.62
C TRP A 533 -18.48 13.17 1.72
N LYS A 534 -19.00 14.35 1.36
CA LYS A 534 -20.40 14.76 1.59
C LYS A 534 -20.82 14.54 3.05
N ALA A 535 -19.88 14.72 3.97
CA ALA A 535 -20.06 14.53 5.39
C ALA A 535 -20.88 15.67 6.01
N LEU A 536 -21.61 15.37 7.08
CA LEU A 536 -22.12 16.39 7.98
C LEU A 536 -20.95 16.86 8.83
N LEU A 537 -20.64 18.15 8.79
CA LEU A 537 -19.60 18.74 9.62
C LEU A 537 -20.22 19.28 10.90
N LEU A 538 -19.81 18.74 12.05
CA LEU A 538 -20.22 19.23 13.37
C LEU A 538 -19.06 19.99 14.01
N LEU A 539 -19.24 21.29 14.25
CA LEU A 539 -18.37 22.06 15.14
C LEU A 539 -19.04 22.16 16.51
N ASP A 540 -18.53 21.37 17.46
CA ASP A 540 -19.03 21.32 18.82
C ASP A 540 -18.37 22.42 19.67
N GLU A 541 -19.16 23.08 20.50
CA GLU A 541 -18.74 24.14 21.43
C GLU A 541 -18.11 25.36 20.72
N ALA A 542 -18.68 25.80 19.60
CA ALA A 542 -18.21 26.94 18.80
C ALA A 542 -18.38 28.32 19.46
N ASP A 543 -18.57 28.34 20.79
CA ASP A 543 -18.84 29.51 21.61
C ASP A 543 -17.78 30.61 21.47
N ASP A 544 -16.50 30.22 21.43
CA ASP A 544 -15.38 31.17 21.32
C ASP A 544 -15.27 31.83 19.94
N PHE A 545 -15.82 31.22 18.89
CA PHE A 545 -15.76 31.74 17.52
C PHE A 545 -17.03 32.50 17.10
N LEU A 546 -18.10 32.39 17.89
CA LEU A 546 -19.40 33.04 17.65
C LEU A 546 -19.64 34.28 18.53
N CYS A 547 -18.64 34.71 19.31
CA CYS A 547 -18.77 35.88 20.20
C CYS A 547 -18.71 37.23 19.48
N LYS A 548 -19.26 38.28 20.13
CA LYS A 548 -19.13 39.67 19.67
C LYS A 548 -17.65 40.09 19.72
N ARG A 549 -17.27 40.97 18.78
CA ARG A 549 -15.92 41.55 18.70
C ARG A 549 -15.50 42.11 20.06
N SER A 550 -14.31 41.75 20.52
CA SER A 550 -13.74 42.22 21.79
C SER A 550 -12.60 43.21 21.52
N HIS A 551 -12.03 43.85 22.55
CA HIS A 551 -10.83 44.70 22.38
C HIS A 551 -9.56 43.92 21.98
N ASP A 552 -9.60 42.59 21.97
CA ASP A 552 -8.47 41.76 21.53
C ASP A 552 -8.47 41.65 19.99
N SER A 553 -7.45 42.24 19.37
CA SER A 553 -7.25 42.24 17.92
C SER A 553 -7.04 40.84 17.36
N ASN A 554 -6.44 39.92 18.13
CA ASN A 554 -6.23 38.54 17.70
C ASN A 554 -7.55 37.77 17.67
N HIS A 555 -8.36 37.89 18.73
CA HIS A 555 -9.70 37.30 18.78
C HIS A 555 -10.59 37.77 17.63
N ASN A 556 -10.60 39.07 17.34
CA ASN A 556 -11.38 39.62 16.22
C ASN A 556 -10.92 39.09 14.87
N SER A 557 -9.62 38.84 14.72
CA SER A 557 -9.05 38.24 13.51
C SER A 557 -9.50 36.78 13.35
N LEU A 558 -9.51 35.98 14.44
CA LEU A 558 -10.01 34.61 14.42
C LEU A 558 -11.50 34.55 14.05
N VAL A 559 -12.34 35.37 14.67
CA VAL A 559 -13.78 35.46 14.37
C VAL A 559 -14.00 35.86 12.92
N SER A 560 -13.24 36.83 12.41
CA SER A 560 -13.35 37.28 11.02
C SER A 560 -12.95 36.20 10.01
N VAL A 561 -11.86 35.47 10.29
CA VAL A 561 -11.44 34.31 9.47
C VAL A 561 -12.52 33.24 9.47
N PHE A 562 -13.03 32.88 10.65
CA PHE A 562 -14.04 31.85 10.82
C PHE A 562 -15.33 32.17 10.04
N LEU A 563 -15.93 33.33 10.27
CA LEU A 563 -17.15 33.76 9.56
C LEU A 563 -16.95 33.83 8.04
N ARG A 564 -15.82 34.40 7.60
CA ARG A 564 -15.47 34.46 6.18
C ARG A 564 -15.40 33.07 5.58
N LYS A 565 -14.80 32.07 6.24
CA LYS A 565 -14.73 30.70 5.71
C LYS A 565 -16.10 30.02 5.70
N LEU A 566 -16.93 30.26 6.71
CA LEU A 566 -18.30 29.73 6.77
C LEU A 566 -19.14 30.18 5.56
N GLU A 567 -19.03 31.44 5.12
CA GLU A 567 -19.79 31.96 3.98
C GLU A 567 -19.57 31.19 2.66
N TYR A 568 -18.38 30.60 2.50
CA TYR A 568 -17.99 29.87 1.28
C TYR A 568 -18.12 28.35 1.43
N TYR A 569 -18.54 27.83 2.59
CA TYR A 569 -18.73 26.40 2.77
C TYR A 569 -19.93 25.90 1.98
N LYS A 570 -19.76 24.80 1.24
CA LYS A 570 -20.77 24.25 0.30
C LYS A 570 -21.43 22.96 0.78
N GLY A 571 -21.24 22.59 2.06
CA GLY A 571 -21.79 21.37 2.66
C GLY A 571 -22.88 21.64 3.70
N ILE A 572 -23.18 20.60 4.50
CA ILE A 572 -24.08 20.69 5.65
C ILE A 572 -23.24 20.81 6.92
N MET A 573 -23.36 21.94 7.62
CA MET A 573 -22.66 22.20 8.87
C MET A 573 -23.64 22.38 10.02
N LEU A 574 -23.33 21.77 11.16
CA LEU A 574 -23.99 21.99 12.43
C LEU A 574 -23.01 22.65 13.40
N LEU A 575 -23.42 23.74 14.01
CA LEU A 575 -22.68 24.44 15.05
C LEU A 575 -23.43 24.25 16.36
N THR A 576 -22.73 23.91 17.45
CA THR A 576 -23.34 23.92 18.78
C THR A 576 -22.81 25.09 19.61
N THR A 577 -23.70 25.71 20.40
CA THR A 577 -23.33 26.79 21.33
C THR A 577 -24.08 26.67 22.65
N ASN A 578 -23.38 26.94 23.76
CA ASN A 578 -23.95 27.04 25.10
C ASN A 578 -24.19 28.51 25.52
N ARG A 579 -23.58 29.50 24.84
CA ARG A 579 -23.54 30.92 25.29
C ARG A 579 -24.82 31.72 25.12
N ILE A 580 -25.72 31.36 24.20
CA ILE A 580 -27.04 32.05 24.06
C ILE A 580 -27.86 31.97 25.36
N LYS A 581 -27.50 31.03 26.24
CA LYS A 581 -28.15 30.77 27.52
C LYS A 581 -27.96 31.88 28.56
N ASN A 582 -26.83 32.61 28.58
CA ASN A 582 -26.70 33.72 29.53
C ASN A 582 -27.64 34.86 29.15
N ALA A 583 -27.72 35.16 27.86
CA ALA A 583 -28.62 36.17 27.34
C ALA A 583 -30.10 35.84 27.64
N VAL A 584 -30.54 34.63 27.27
CA VAL A 584 -31.94 34.23 27.39
C VAL A 584 -32.34 33.95 28.85
N ARG A 585 -31.47 33.36 29.69
CA ARG A 585 -31.79 33.15 31.12
C ARG A 585 -31.84 34.45 31.90
N SER A 586 -30.87 35.34 31.69
CA SER A 586 -30.91 36.65 32.34
C SER A 586 -32.11 37.47 31.82
N ALA A 587 -32.49 37.33 30.55
CA ALA A 587 -33.66 38.02 30.02
C ALA A 587 -34.95 37.46 30.62
N HIS A 588 -34.99 36.15 30.86
CA HIS A 588 -36.11 35.50 31.53
C HIS A 588 -36.16 35.85 33.04
N ALA A 589 -35.01 36.03 33.69
CA ALA A 589 -34.92 36.50 35.07
C ALA A 589 -35.39 37.95 35.20
N ILE A 590 -35.01 38.83 34.27
CA ILE A 590 -35.49 40.21 34.17
C ILE A 590 -37.01 40.23 33.95
N ALA A 591 -37.50 39.49 32.95
CA ALA A 591 -38.94 39.39 32.69
C ALA A 591 -39.73 38.90 33.92
N SER A 592 -39.18 37.93 34.66
CA SER A 592 -39.80 37.42 35.89
C SER A 592 -39.79 38.43 37.03
N SER A 593 -38.73 39.24 37.14
CA SER A 593 -38.63 40.36 38.11
C SER A 593 -39.62 41.48 37.77
N ASP A 594 -39.80 41.76 36.47
CA ASP A 594 -40.68 42.82 35.99
C ASP A 594 -42.16 42.38 35.96
N GLY A 595 -42.45 41.11 36.27
CA GLY A 595 -43.80 40.55 36.23
C GLY A 595 -44.38 40.46 34.82
N THR A 596 -43.53 40.47 33.79
CA THR A 596 -43.91 40.48 32.39
C THR A 596 -43.53 39.16 31.69
N HIS A 597 -44.17 38.88 30.54
CA HIS A 597 -43.74 37.78 29.69
C HIS A 597 -42.42 38.13 28.98
N LEU A 598 -41.60 37.12 28.67
CA LEU A 598 -40.34 37.31 27.96
C LEU A 598 -40.57 37.96 26.60
N CYS A 599 -40.25 39.25 26.48
CA CYS A 599 -40.30 40.04 25.26
C CYS A 599 -38.90 40.30 24.69
N TYR A 600 -38.85 40.70 23.43
CA TYR A 600 -37.60 41.02 22.72
C TYR A 600 -36.77 42.11 23.42
N SER A 601 -37.44 43.08 24.05
CA SER A 601 -36.81 44.13 24.86
C SER A 601 -35.93 43.58 25.98
N HIS A 602 -36.35 42.51 26.69
CA HIS A 602 -35.53 41.92 27.76
C HIS A 602 -34.26 41.25 27.23
N LEU A 603 -34.34 40.66 26.02
CA LEU A 603 -33.16 40.10 25.35
C LEU A 603 -32.21 41.21 24.90
N GLU A 604 -32.74 42.31 24.40
CA GLU A 604 -31.98 43.50 24.01
C GLU A 604 -31.24 44.11 25.20
N THR A 605 -31.93 44.30 26.34
CA THR A 605 -31.34 44.80 27.59
C THR A 605 -30.20 43.92 28.09
N VAL A 606 -30.35 42.59 28.11
CA VAL A 606 -29.25 41.71 28.55
C VAL A 606 -28.06 41.76 27.60
N LEU A 607 -28.32 41.89 26.31
CA LEU A 607 -27.28 42.00 25.29
C LEU A 607 -26.57 43.36 25.30
N GLU A 608 -27.20 44.41 25.84
CA GLU A 608 -26.62 45.73 26.10
C GLU A 608 -25.85 45.78 27.42
N VAL A 609 -26.45 45.34 28.53
CA VAL A 609 -25.79 45.27 29.85
C VAL A 609 -24.57 44.35 29.81
N GLY A 610 -24.64 43.23 29.09
CA GLY A 610 -23.48 42.36 28.88
C GLY A 610 -22.33 43.05 28.14
N LYS A 611 -22.62 43.99 27.22
CA LYS A 611 -21.60 44.80 26.53
C LYS A 611 -21.02 45.87 27.45
N GLU A 612 -21.83 46.53 28.27
CA GLU A 612 -21.36 47.54 29.24
C GLU A 612 -20.46 46.92 30.32
N PHE A 613 -20.86 45.76 30.85
CA PHE A 613 -20.10 45.05 31.87
C PHE A 613 -18.72 44.56 31.36
N GLU A 614 -18.64 44.08 30.11
CA GLU A 614 -17.35 43.73 29.48
C GLU A 614 -16.44 44.93 29.23
N ASN A 615 -17.03 46.11 28.96
CA ASN A 615 -16.28 47.36 28.76
C ASN A 615 -15.74 47.91 30.09
N ASP A 616 -16.53 47.87 31.16
CA ASP A 616 -16.12 48.34 32.50
C ASP A 616 -14.97 47.51 33.08
N PHE A 617 -14.96 46.20 32.83
CA PHE A 617 -13.90 45.31 33.31
C PHE A 617 -12.59 45.43 32.50
N ARG A 618 -12.65 45.90 31.26
CA ARG A 618 -11.46 46.16 30.42
C ARG A 618 -10.94 47.60 30.54
N GLY A 619 -11.73 48.52 31.11
CA GLY A 619 -11.39 49.94 31.26
C GLY A 619 -10.64 50.32 32.54
N SER A 620 -10.60 49.46 33.56
CA SER A 620 -9.90 49.72 34.82
C SER A 620 -8.56 48.97 34.87
N GLY A 621 -7.46 49.68 34.58
CA GLY A 621 -6.11 49.13 34.68
C GLY A 621 -5.83 48.51 36.06
N GLU A 622 -4.93 47.52 36.10
CA GLU A 622 -4.64 46.63 37.25
C GLU A 622 -4.44 47.33 38.61
N MET A 623 -4.07 48.61 38.63
CA MET A 623 -3.91 49.42 39.85
C MET A 623 -5.22 49.87 40.50
N ALA A 624 -6.31 50.08 39.75
CA ALA A 624 -7.57 50.56 40.32
C ALA A 624 -8.36 49.44 41.02
N ASN A 625 -8.26 48.22 40.51
CA ASN A 625 -8.97 47.06 41.07
C ASN A 625 -8.31 46.49 42.34
N MET A 626 -7.08 46.91 42.67
CA MET A 626 -6.44 46.58 43.95
C MET A 626 -6.85 47.53 45.09
N LEU A 627 -7.44 48.70 44.78
CA LEU A 627 -7.86 49.69 45.78
C LEU A 627 -9.36 49.66 46.13
N SER A 628 -10.17 48.88 45.41
CA SER A 628 -11.61 48.72 45.70
C SER A 628 -11.93 47.59 46.68
N TYR A 629 -10.94 46.81 47.09
CA TYR A 629 -11.04 45.74 48.09
C TYR A 629 -10.16 46.00 49.34
N ALA A 630 -9.94 47.27 49.71
CA ALA A 630 -9.34 47.67 50.97
C ALA A 630 -10.38 48.27 51.93
#